data_AF-A0AAD8MFU4-F1
#
_entry.id   AF-A0AAD8MFU4-F1
#
_cell.length_a   1.000
_cell.length_b   1.000
_cell.length_c   1.000
_cell.angle_alpha   90.00
_cell.angle_beta   90.00
_cell.angle_gamma   90.00
#
_symmetry.space_group_name_H-M   'P 1'
#
loop_
_entity.id
_entity.type
_entity.pdbx_description
1 polymer ?
#
loop_
_entity_poly.entity_id
_entity_poly.type
_entity_poly.pdbx_seq_one_letter_code
_entity_poly.pdbx_strand_id
1 'polypeptide(L)'
;MDGMAREHVESEWDGNDVVKVHPLAKKYTFDLAFRLFINVVDVEHVTRLFKHFTLVTTGLFSVPINMPGTTFSKGVKGGVMDENGNFMSDKEISNNIIGLLVASYETTSTDVTSMLKYLAELPHVYDEVYKGI
;
A
#
# COMPACT_ATOMS: atom_id res chain seq x y z
N MET A 1 -8.32 -12.71 0.49
CA MET A 1 -8.10 -11.51 -0.34
C MET A 1 -9.41 -11.13 -1.02
N ASP A 2 -10.04 -12.03 -1.78
CA ASP A 2 -11.28 -11.77 -2.52
C ASP A 2 -12.46 -11.26 -1.65
N GLY A 3 -12.67 -11.85 -0.47
CA GLY A 3 -13.72 -11.40 0.45
C GLY A 3 -13.55 -9.96 0.98
N MET A 4 -12.31 -9.50 1.19
CA MET A 4 -12.05 -8.12 1.65
C MET A 4 -12.30 -7.11 0.53
N ALA A 5 -11.96 -7.47 -0.71
CA ALA A 5 -12.25 -6.63 -1.86
C ALA A 5 -13.76 -6.44 -2.04
N ARG A 6 -14.52 -7.53 -1.95
CA ARG A 6 -15.99 -7.49 -2.03
C ARG A 6 -16.59 -6.66 -0.90
N GLU A 7 -16.21 -6.92 0.34
CA GLU A 7 -16.69 -6.17 1.51
C GLU A 7 -16.41 -4.66 1.38
N HIS A 8 -15.22 -4.29 0.89
CA HIS A 8 -14.85 -2.88 0.68
C HIS A 8 -15.73 -2.20 -0.39
N VAL A 9 -16.00 -2.88 -1.51
CA VAL A 9 -16.86 -2.35 -2.57
C VAL A 9 -18.31 -2.22 -2.08
N GLU A 10 -18.84 -3.25 -1.42
CA GLU A 10 -20.20 -3.24 -0.88
C GLU A 10 -20.41 -2.14 0.19
N SER A 11 -19.41 -1.92 1.05
CA SER A 11 -19.53 -0.96 2.16
C SER A 11 -19.24 0.49 1.76
N GLU A 12 -18.36 0.73 0.80
CA GLU A 12 -17.83 2.09 0.54
C GLU A 12 -18.17 2.61 -0.87
N TRP A 13 -18.60 1.74 -1.79
CA TRP A 13 -18.82 2.09 -3.21
C TRP A 13 -20.30 1.98 -3.56
N ASP A 14 -20.91 0.85 -3.20
CA ASP A 14 -22.33 0.59 -3.50
C ASP A 14 -23.25 1.68 -2.91
N GLY A 15 -24.30 2.01 -3.65
CA GLY A 15 -25.26 3.06 -3.27
C GLY A 15 -24.77 4.52 -3.36
N ASN A 16 -23.53 4.78 -3.81
CA ASN A 16 -23.04 6.14 -4.01
C ASN A 16 -23.24 6.62 -5.45
N ASP A 17 -23.77 7.83 -5.62
CA ASP A 17 -23.93 8.46 -6.95
C ASP A 17 -22.58 8.70 -7.65
N VAL A 18 -21.53 9.00 -6.88
CA VAL A 18 -20.18 9.25 -7.38
C VAL A 18 -19.15 8.58 -6.47
N VAL A 19 -18.42 7.62 -7.01
CA VAL A 19 -17.35 6.91 -6.30
C VAL A 19 -16.00 7.59 -6.57
N LYS A 20 -15.33 8.05 -5.51
CA LYS A 20 -13.96 8.59 -5.59
C LYS A 20 -12.97 7.43 -5.46
N VAL A 21 -12.66 6.80 -6.59
CA VAL A 21 -11.87 5.56 -6.65
C VAL A 21 -10.51 5.68 -5.96
N HIS A 22 -9.72 6.71 -6.25
CA HIS A 22 -8.35 6.82 -5.70
C HIS A 22 -8.26 6.78 -4.16
N PRO A 23 -8.99 7.63 -3.40
CA PRO A 23 -8.95 7.56 -1.93
C PRO A 23 -9.50 6.23 -1.39
N LEU A 24 -10.49 5.63 -2.03
CA LEU A 24 -11.06 4.34 -1.61
C LEU A 24 -10.09 3.18 -1.88
N ALA A 25 -9.47 3.15 -3.06
CA ALA A 25 -8.41 2.21 -3.40
C ALA A 25 -7.23 2.33 -2.43
N LYS A 26 -6.85 3.55 -2.02
CA LYS A 26 -5.83 3.78 -0.98
C LYS A 26 -6.20 3.17 0.36
N LYS A 27 -7.45 3.35 0.81
CA LYS A 27 -7.97 2.76 2.05
C LYS A 27 -7.93 1.24 1.97
N TYR A 28 -8.47 0.65 0.90
CA TYR A 28 -8.48 -0.80 0.69
C TYR A 28 -7.07 -1.42 0.68
N THR A 29 -6.14 -0.87 -0.11
CA THR A 29 -4.80 -1.46 -0.23
C THR A 29 -3.98 -1.30 1.04
N PHE A 30 -4.25 -0.25 1.82
CA PHE A 30 -3.66 -0.08 3.14
C PHE A 30 -4.15 -1.16 4.11
N ASP A 31 -5.46 -1.35 4.21
CA ASP A 31 -6.06 -2.38 5.07
C ASP A 31 -5.58 -3.78 4.69
N LEU A 32 -5.49 -4.06 3.38
CA LEU A 32 -4.95 -5.30 2.85
C LEU A 32 -3.47 -5.50 3.26
N ALA A 33 -2.63 -4.49 3.09
CA ALA A 33 -1.22 -4.56 3.44
C ALA A 33 -1.03 -4.81 4.96
N PHE A 34 -1.79 -4.14 5.81
CA PHE A 34 -1.75 -4.34 7.26
C PHE A 34 -2.16 -5.75 7.68
N ARG A 35 -3.20 -6.28 7.05
CA ARG A 35 -3.64 -7.66 7.31
C ARG A 35 -2.61 -8.69 6.85
N LEU A 36 -1.98 -8.47 5.69
CA LEU A 36 -1.00 -9.40 5.13
C LEU A 36 0.34 -9.38 5.88
N PHE A 37 0.84 -8.21 6.24
CA PHE A 37 2.21 -8.09 6.79
C PHE A 37 2.28 -8.01 8.31
N ILE A 38 1.23 -7.51 8.99
CA ILE A 38 1.23 -7.33 10.46
C ILE A 38 0.17 -8.21 11.14
N ASN A 39 -0.71 -8.88 10.38
CA ASN A 39 -1.82 -9.65 10.92
C ASN A 39 -2.71 -8.85 11.88
N VAL A 40 -2.77 -7.52 11.68
CA VAL A 40 -3.64 -6.63 12.47
C VAL A 40 -4.99 -6.54 11.77
N VAL A 41 -6.05 -6.82 12.52
CA VAL A 41 -7.44 -6.82 12.04
C VAL A 41 -8.26 -5.67 12.67
N ASP A 42 -7.73 -5.02 13.71
CA ASP A 42 -8.43 -3.94 14.41
C ASP A 42 -8.46 -2.64 13.59
N VAL A 43 -9.66 -2.28 13.12
CA VAL A 43 -9.96 -1.12 12.27
C VAL A 43 -9.53 0.20 12.92
N GLU A 44 -9.61 0.33 14.25
CA GLU A 44 -9.26 1.57 14.94
C GLU A 44 -7.74 1.77 14.97
N HIS A 45 -6.99 0.68 15.18
CA HIS A 45 -5.53 0.69 15.06
C HIS A 45 -5.08 1.02 13.64
N VAL A 46 -5.66 0.35 12.64
CA VAL A 46 -5.33 0.54 11.22
C VAL A 46 -5.60 1.98 10.79
N THR A 47 -6.77 2.54 11.14
CA THR A 47 -7.13 3.94 10.83
C THR A 47 -6.16 4.95 11.47
N ARG A 48 -5.76 4.71 12.72
CA ARG A 48 -4.77 5.57 13.40
C ARG A 48 -3.42 5.50 12.68
N LEU A 49 -2.97 4.31 12.30
CA LEU A 49 -1.73 4.13 11.54
C LEU A 49 -1.82 4.79 10.17
N PHE A 50 -2.94 4.69 9.44
CA PHE A 50 -3.11 5.31 8.11
C PHE A 50 -2.78 6.80 8.09
N LYS A 51 -3.22 7.54 9.13
CA LYS A 51 -2.90 8.97 9.28
C LYS A 51 -1.40 9.22 9.43
N HIS A 52 -0.70 8.41 10.21
CA HIS A 52 0.74 8.53 10.38
C HIS A 52 1.50 8.12 9.11
N PHE A 53 1.02 7.09 8.41
CA PHE A 53 1.61 6.63 7.15
C PHE A 53 1.48 7.67 6.03
N THR A 54 0.36 8.38 5.96
CA THR A 54 0.19 9.51 5.03
C THR A 54 1.25 10.58 5.25
N LEU A 55 1.61 10.88 6.51
CA LEU A 55 2.71 11.81 6.81
C LEU A 55 4.06 11.25 6.35
N VAL A 56 4.34 9.95 6.60
CA VAL A 56 5.58 9.30 6.14
C VAL A 56 5.71 9.33 4.62
N THR A 57 4.63 9.04 3.88
CA THR A 57 4.68 9.04 2.40
C THR A 57 4.85 10.43 1.82
N THR A 58 4.18 11.45 2.38
CA THR A 58 4.42 12.84 1.97
C THR A 58 5.87 13.28 2.19
N GLY A 59 6.53 12.79 3.24
CA GLY A 59 7.96 12.98 3.47
C GLY A 59 8.85 12.15 2.53
N LEU A 60 8.43 10.95 2.13
CA LEU A 60 9.20 10.05 1.25
C LEU A 60 9.33 10.59 -0.18
N PHE A 61 8.30 11.26 -0.70
CA PHE A 61 8.32 11.91 -2.02
C PHE A 61 8.87 13.33 -2.00
N SER A 62 9.24 13.86 -0.83
CA SER A 62 10.16 15.01 -0.77
C SER A 62 11.53 14.56 -1.30
N VAL A 63 12.27 15.43 -1.98
CA VAL A 63 13.53 15.08 -2.67
C VAL A 63 14.45 14.25 -1.75
N PRO A 64 14.60 12.93 -1.99
CA PRO A 64 15.36 12.08 -1.08
C PRO A 64 16.74 11.85 -1.69
N ILE A 65 17.74 12.62 -1.26
CA ILE A 65 19.12 12.42 -1.68
C ILE A 65 19.68 11.23 -0.91
N ASN A 66 19.84 10.10 -1.59
CA ASN A 66 20.52 8.98 -0.98
C ASN A 66 21.13 8.07 -2.11
N MET A 67 22.46 7.93 -2.15
CA MET A 67 23.23 7.21 -3.18
C MET A 67 24.05 6.01 -2.58
N PRO A 68 24.62 5.09 -3.39
CA PRO A 68 25.43 3.91 -2.98
C PRO A 68 26.92 4.19 -2.78
N GLY A 69 27.52 3.89 -1.62
CA GLY A 69 28.86 4.42 -1.32
C GLY A 69 28.87 5.95 -1.13
N THR A 70 27.75 6.57 -1.43
CA THR A 70 27.01 7.46 -0.56
C THR A 70 26.21 6.64 0.48
N THR A 71 25.49 7.31 1.37
CA THR A 71 24.95 6.75 2.61
C THR A 71 23.71 5.84 2.41
N PHE A 72 22.97 5.89 1.30
CA PHE A 72 21.68 5.18 1.13
C PHE A 72 21.79 3.70 0.98
N SER A 73 22.67 3.26 0.08
CA SER A 73 22.68 1.87 -0.33
C SER A 73 23.36 0.98 0.69
N LYS A 74 23.99 1.58 1.73
CA LYS A 74 24.39 0.88 2.95
C LYS A 74 23.18 0.70 3.87
N GLY A 75 22.30 1.70 3.96
CA GLY A 75 21.08 1.67 4.78
C GLY A 75 20.00 0.67 4.34
N VAL A 76 20.02 0.18 3.09
CA VAL A 76 19.04 -0.80 2.56
C VAL A 76 19.53 -2.26 2.70
N LYS A 77 20.82 -2.51 2.98
CA LYS A 77 21.42 -3.86 2.90
C LYS A 77 21.34 -4.73 4.17
N GLY A 78 21.02 -4.19 5.34
CA GLY A 78 21.05 -4.91 6.64
C GLY A 78 19.73 -5.57 7.08
N GLY A 79 18.91 -6.07 6.15
CA GLY A 79 17.47 -6.29 6.33
C GLY A 79 16.98 -7.35 7.33
N VAL A 80 17.85 -8.14 7.95
CA VAL A 80 17.53 -9.00 9.14
C VAL A 80 18.79 -9.24 9.99
N MET A 81 19.96 -9.23 9.36
CA MET A 81 21.25 -9.17 10.03
C MET A 81 22.14 -8.12 9.36
N ASP A 82 22.94 -7.43 10.17
CA ASP A 82 23.95 -6.48 9.67
C ASP A 82 25.10 -7.21 8.95
N GLU A 83 26.04 -6.47 8.38
CA GLU A 83 27.23 -7.03 7.71
C GLU A 83 28.14 -7.87 8.63
N ASN A 84 27.88 -7.84 9.94
CA ASN A 84 28.59 -8.56 10.99
C ASN A 84 27.81 -9.78 11.54
N GLY A 85 26.60 -10.05 11.01
CA GLY A 85 25.75 -11.15 11.46
C GLY A 85 24.93 -10.88 12.73
N ASN A 86 24.87 -9.63 13.21
CA ASN A 86 24.03 -9.27 14.34
C ASN A 86 22.58 -9.11 13.92
N PHE A 87 21.65 -9.56 14.74
CA PHE A 87 20.22 -9.33 14.53
C PHE A 87 19.89 -7.83 14.52
N MET A 88 18.99 -7.44 13.62
CA MET A 88 18.43 -6.09 13.61
C MET A 88 17.74 -5.75 14.93
N SER A 89 17.86 -4.49 15.34
CA SER A 89 17.10 -3.97 16.47
C SER A 89 15.60 -3.90 16.15
N ASP A 90 14.75 -3.95 17.18
CA ASP A 90 13.29 -3.78 17.04
C ASP A 90 12.91 -2.51 16.25
N LYS A 91 13.71 -1.45 16.37
CA LYS A 91 13.53 -0.19 15.63
C LYS A 91 13.78 -0.36 14.13
N GLU A 92 14.80 -1.09 13.76
CA GLU A 92 15.15 -1.34 12.36
C GLU A 92 14.15 -2.31 11.72
N ILE A 93 13.72 -3.33 12.46
CA ILE A 93 12.62 -4.22 12.06
C ILE A 93 11.34 -3.41 11.84
N SER A 94 10.99 -2.52 12.78
CA SER A 94 9.82 -1.65 12.65
C SER A 94 9.92 -0.71 11.44
N ASN A 95 11.09 -0.11 11.18
CA ASN A 95 11.28 0.77 10.03
C ASN A 95 11.17 0.01 8.70
N ASN A 96 11.70 -1.21 8.63
CA ASN A 96 11.59 -2.04 7.44
C ASN A 96 10.15 -2.44 7.15
N ILE A 97 9.39 -2.81 8.18
CA ILE A 97 7.95 -3.11 8.05
C ILE A 97 7.18 -1.87 7.58
N ILE A 98 7.48 -0.68 8.12
CA ILE A 98 6.88 0.59 7.66
C ILE A 98 7.23 0.86 6.20
N GLY A 99 8.49 0.68 5.80
CA GLY A 99 8.92 0.86 4.41
C GLY A 99 8.21 -0.09 3.45
N LEU A 100 8.07 -1.36 3.83
CA LEU A 100 7.34 -2.38 3.06
C LEU A 100 5.85 -2.02 2.91
N LEU A 101 5.22 -1.62 4.01
CA LEU A 101 3.82 -1.19 3.99
C LEU A 101 3.63 0.02 3.06
N VAL A 102 4.44 1.08 3.21
CA VAL A 102 4.39 2.26 2.35
C VAL A 102 4.51 1.89 0.87
N ALA A 103 5.50 1.07 0.53
CA ALA A 103 5.74 0.67 -0.85
C ALA A 103 4.55 -0.12 -1.43
N SER A 104 3.93 -0.98 -0.61
CA SER A 104 2.82 -1.83 -1.04
C SER A 104 1.53 -1.04 -1.31
N TYR A 105 1.04 -0.23 -0.37
CA TYR A 105 -0.30 0.33 -0.53
C TYR A 105 -0.34 1.50 -1.53
N GLU A 106 0.73 2.31 -1.61
CA GLU A 106 0.78 3.49 -2.49
C GLU A 106 0.80 3.05 -3.97
N THR A 107 1.65 2.08 -4.31
CA THR A 107 1.77 1.59 -5.69
C THR A 107 0.51 0.83 -6.11
N THR A 108 0.02 -0.10 -5.28
CA THR A 108 -1.18 -0.88 -5.60
C THR A 108 -2.42 0.01 -5.68
N SER A 109 -2.56 1.04 -4.84
CA SER A 109 -3.71 1.96 -4.95
C SER A 109 -3.73 2.74 -6.26
N THR A 110 -2.55 3.20 -6.70
CA THR A 110 -2.39 3.89 -7.98
C THR A 110 -2.70 2.96 -9.16
N ASP A 111 -2.23 1.70 -9.08
CA ASP A 111 -2.48 0.68 -10.10
C ASP A 111 -3.97 0.34 -10.21
N VAL A 112 -4.64 0.05 -9.08
CA VAL A 112 -6.10 -0.18 -9.03
C VAL A 112 -6.87 1.00 -9.62
N THR A 113 -6.50 2.23 -9.23
CA THR A 113 -7.14 3.44 -9.76
C THR A 113 -6.96 3.57 -11.27
N SER A 114 -5.76 3.31 -11.76
CA SER A 114 -5.43 3.41 -13.19
C SER A 114 -6.12 2.33 -14.00
N MET A 115 -6.15 1.09 -13.50
CA MET A 115 -6.86 -0.03 -14.13
C MET A 115 -8.36 0.26 -14.25
N LEU A 116 -9.00 0.73 -13.19
CA LEU A 116 -10.42 1.10 -13.23
C LEU A 116 -10.70 2.25 -14.18
N LYS A 117 -9.83 3.27 -14.19
CA LYS A 117 -9.93 4.38 -15.14
C LYS A 117 -9.87 3.87 -16.59
N TYR A 118 -8.88 3.06 -16.94
CA TYR A 118 -8.72 2.60 -18.31
C TYR A 118 -9.80 1.61 -18.76
N LEU A 119 -10.30 0.75 -17.87
CA LEU A 119 -11.45 -0.10 -18.18
C LEU A 119 -12.73 0.74 -18.42
N ALA A 120 -12.93 1.81 -17.64
CA ALA A 120 -14.05 2.73 -17.86
C ALA A 120 -13.93 3.53 -19.17
N GLU A 121 -12.71 3.89 -19.57
CA GLU A 121 -12.43 4.58 -20.84
C GLU A 121 -12.48 3.63 -22.06
N LEU A 122 -12.38 2.31 -21.85
CA LEU A 122 -12.31 1.29 -22.91
C LEU A 122 -13.38 0.18 -22.73
N PRO A 123 -14.67 0.45 -23.00
CA PRO A 123 -15.75 -0.51 -22.75
C PRO A 123 -15.58 -1.86 -23.44
N HIS A 124 -15.02 -1.88 -24.65
CA HIS A 124 -14.73 -3.13 -25.37
C HIS A 124 -13.72 -4.02 -24.63
N VAL A 125 -12.75 -3.43 -23.93
CA VAL A 125 -11.80 -4.20 -23.09
C VAL A 125 -12.51 -4.67 -21.83
N TYR A 126 -13.31 -3.80 -21.20
CA TYR A 126 -14.12 -4.17 -20.03
C TYR A 126 -15.03 -5.37 -20.31
N ASP A 127 -15.73 -5.39 -21.46
CA ASP A 127 -16.62 -6.49 -21.84
C ASP A 127 -15.86 -7.82 -22.00
N GLU A 128 -14.67 -7.80 -22.60
CA GLU A 128 -13.84 -9.00 -22.74
C GLU A 128 -13.29 -9.48 -21.41
N VAL A 129 -12.88 -8.55 -20.53
CA VAL A 129 -12.48 -8.87 -19.15
C VAL A 129 -13.66 -9.51 -18.41
N TYR A 130 -14.85 -8.92 -18.49
CA TYR A 130 -16.05 -9.44 -17.81
C TYR A 130 -16.44 -10.84 -18.26
N LYS A 131 -16.29 -11.17 -19.56
CA LYS A 131 -16.54 -12.53 -20.09
C LYS A 131 -15.56 -13.58 -19.56
N GLY A 132 -14.36 -13.15 -19.16
CA GLY A 132 -13.28 -14.03 -18.70
C GLY A 132 -13.25 -14.30 -17.19
N ILE A 133 -14.09 -13.61 -16.42
CA ILE A 133 -14.26 -13.76 -14.96
C ILE A 133 -15.46 -14.69 -14.70
#